data_AF-A0A956KJJ2-F1
#
_entry.id   AF-A0A956KJJ2-F1
#
_cell.length_a   1.000
_cell.length_b   1.000
_cell.length_c   1.000
_cell.angle_alpha   90.00
_cell.angle_beta   90.00
_cell.angle_gamma   90.00
#
_symmetry.space_group_name_H-M   'P 1'
#
loop_
_entity.id
_entity.type
_entity.pdbx_description
1 polymer ?
#
loop_
_entity_poly.entity_id
_entity_poly.type
_entity_poly.pdbx_seq_one_letter_code
_entity_poly.pdbx_strand_id
1 'polypeptide(L)'
;MSDSNDQMFHFNGIDASGGGYLLEAMSQEKLVDIALGRSEETDILNELAAKARSKKEGHYGVKHGVDSNKLEESGWAVVFPAVKDDEAKRRQAEIREALAPLLQLRKQQAGELYREYAGANGYRPGDSKQKFLAQLGVGPGPVDPNVVPYYLMLVGSPTEIPFHVQYQIDVQYAVGRLDFDTIEEYANYARAVVEAETYGIAHPRTLGFVAVANPDDAATQLSRQQLVAPLADMAASWPEAKDWTQSRLYDGDASKSRVLELYGGEATPALLFTASHGLGFPKGDPLQRPHQGALLLQDWPGPKQWGNQPIGRDLYLSGEDLRSDATILPAIAFNFACYGGGTPEFDEFSKQAFKKRKAIAEGPFTSGL
;
A
#
# COMPACT_ATOMS: atom_id res chain seq x y z
N MET A 1 5.38 37.91 -18.66
CA MET A 1 5.01 37.39 -17.33
C MET A 1 3.59 36.89 -17.48
N SER A 2 3.41 35.63 -17.84
CA SER A 2 2.09 35.00 -17.92
C SER A 2 1.68 34.59 -16.51
N ASP A 3 0.47 34.96 -16.12
CA ASP A 3 -0.14 34.69 -14.83
C ASP A 3 0.00 33.22 -14.44
N SER A 4 0.71 32.96 -13.34
CA SER A 4 0.95 31.61 -12.80
C SER A 4 -0.22 31.10 -11.93
N ASN A 5 -1.43 31.61 -12.15
CA ASN A 5 -2.58 31.38 -11.25
C ASN A 5 -3.63 30.38 -11.77
N ASP A 6 -3.39 29.76 -12.94
CA ASP A 6 -4.34 28.83 -13.60
C ASP A 6 -3.87 27.37 -13.60
N GLN A 7 -2.84 27.02 -12.83
CA GLN A 7 -2.40 25.62 -12.75
C GLN A 7 -3.43 24.78 -11.99
N MET A 8 -4.14 23.94 -12.72
CA MET A 8 -5.04 22.92 -12.17
C MET A 8 -4.25 21.66 -11.82
N PHE A 9 -4.49 21.14 -10.62
CA PHE A 9 -3.98 19.87 -10.14
C PHE A 9 -5.00 18.78 -10.45
N HIS A 10 -4.54 17.71 -11.09
CA HIS A 10 -5.33 16.54 -11.44
C HIS A 10 -4.93 15.37 -10.53
N PHE A 11 -5.91 14.52 -10.21
CA PHE A 11 -5.73 13.44 -9.25
C PHE A 11 -6.13 12.11 -9.87
N ASN A 12 -5.49 11.03 -9.42
CA ASN A 12 -5.96 9.71 -9.74
C ASN A 12 -7.30 9.44 -9.04
N GLY A 13 -8.12 8.55 -9.59
CA GLY A 13 -9.33 8.04 -8.96
C GLY A 13 -10.58 8.28 -9.80
N ILE A 14 -11.29 7.19 -10.12
CA ILE A 14 -12.55 7.22 -10.89
C ILE A 14 -13.67 6.57 -10.07
N ASP A 15 -14.83 7.23 -10.01
CA ASP A 15 -16.07 6.64 -9.50
C ASP A 15 -16.57 5.62 -10.52
N ALA A 16 -16.48 4.34 -10.17
CA ALA A 16 -16.85 3.25 -11.06
C ALA A 16 -18.36 3.26 -11.39
N SER A 17 -19.21 3.77 -10.50
CA SER A 17 -20.66 3.80 -10.73
C SER A 17 -21.09 4.97 -11.61
N GLY A 18 -20.33 6.06 -11.63
CA GLY A 18 -20.65 7.29 -12.36
C GLY A 18 -19.76 7.61 -13.56
N GLY A 19 -18.57 7.00 -13.66
CA GLY A 19 -17.56 7.28 -14.68
C GLY A 19 -16.81 8.60 -14.52
N GLY A 20 -17.13 9.38 -13.49
CA GLY A 20 -16.49 10.66 -13.17
C GLY A 20 -15.26 10.50 -12.25
N TYR A 21 -14.59 11.60 -11.95
CA TYR A 21 -13.46 11.59 -11.01
C TYR A 21 -13.93 11.48 -9.56
N LEU A 22 -13.20 10.73 -8.74
CA LEU A 22 -13.42 10.71 -7.28
C LEU A 22 -13.11 12.07 -6.64
N LEU A 23 -12.13 12.77 -7.19
CA LEU A 23 -11.74 14.10 -6.79
C LEU A 23 -11.55 14.97 -8.03
N GLU A 24 -12.38 16.00 -8.14
CA GLU A 24 -12.29 16.98 -9.20
C GLU A 24 -10.96 17.73 -9.17
N ALA A 25 -10.49 18.13 -10.35
CA ALA A 25 -9.30 18.96 -10.48
C ALA A 25 -9.49 20.27 -9.69
N MET A 26 -8.41 20.76 -9.08
CA MET A 26 -8.47 21.96 -8.24
C MET A 26 -7.27 22.89 -8.47
N SER A 27 -7.46 24.18 -8.24
CA SER A 27 -6.36 25.14 -8.30
C SER A 27 -5.37 24.93 -7.16
N GLN A 28 -4.18 25.49 -7.32
CA GLN A 28 -3.15 25.50 -6.29
C GLN A 28 -3.66 26.10 -4.97
N GLU A 29 -4.39 27.22 -5.02
CA GLU A 29 -4.89 27.90 -3.82
C GLU A 29 -5.85 27.01 -3.04
N LYS A 30 -6.79 26.37 -3.75
CA LYS A 30 -7.71 25.42 -3.12
C LYS A 30 -6.95 24.25 -2.51
N LEU A 31 -5.96 23.68 -3.20
CA LEU A 31 -5.14 22.60 -2.65
C LEU A 31 -4.36 23.03 -1.40
N VAL A 32 -3.81 24.24 -1.39
CA VAL A 32 -3.11 24.81 -0.22
C VAL A 32 -4.07 25.06 0.93
N ASP A 33 -5.27 25.61 0.68
CA ASP A 33 -6.29 25.82 1.71
C ASP A 33 -6.72 24.50 2.37
N ILE A 34 -6.88 23.45 1.56
CA ILE A 34 -7.17 22.08 2.03
C ILE A 34 -6.02 21.58 2.91
N ALA A 35 -4.77 21.69 2.44
CA ALA A 35 -3.60 21.21 3.17
C ALA A 35 -3.36 21.98 4.49
N LEU A 36 -3.69 23.28 4.52
CA LEU A 36 -3.64 24.13 5.70
C LEU A 36 -4.87 23.97 6.62
N GLY A 37 -5.87 23.19 6.18
CA GLY A 37 -7.06 22.78 6.93
C GLY A 37 -6.69 21.94 8.17
N ARG A 38 -6.21 22.65 9.20
CA ARG A 38 -5.75 22.22 10.53
C ARG A 38 -6.28 20.85 10.99
N SER A 39 -5.38 19.88 11.14
CA SER A 39 -5.54 18.89 12.20
C SER A 39 -5.10 19.52 13.52
N GLU A 40 -5.89 19.38 14.58
CA GLU A 40 -5.54 19.86 15.93
C GLU A 40 -4.54 18.92 16.65
N GLU A 41 -4.02 17.90 15.96
CA GLU A 41 -3.04 16.94 16.51
C GLU A 41 -1.63 17.52 16.45
N THR A 42 -1.37 18.44 17.37
CA THR A 42 -0.10 19.18 17.53
C THR A 42 1.11 18.24 17.63
N ASP A 43 0.92 17.03 18.18
CA ASP A 43 1.99 16.04 18.34
C ASP A 43 2.48 15.46 17.00
N ILE A 44 1.57 15.22 16.03
CA ILE A 44 1.95 14.73 14.69
C ILE A 44 2.73 15.80 13.93
N LEU A 45 2.33 17.06 14.03
CA LEU A 45 3.01 18.17 13.38
C LEU A 45 4.42 18.39 13.95
N ASN A 46 4.60 18.23 15.27
CA ASN A 46 5.91 18.31 15.89
C ASN A 46 6.82 17.15 15.46
N GLU A 47 6.28 15.94 15.33
CA GLU A 47 7.01 14.77 14.86
C GLU A 47 7.41 14.92 13.37
N LEU A 48 6.50 15.35 12.50
CA LEU A 48 6.79 15.64 11.09
C LEU A 48 7.80 16.79 10.94
N ALA A 49 7.73 17.82 11.78
CA ALA A 49 8.70 18.92 11.79
C ALA A 49 10.07 18.48 12.32
N ALA A 50 10.13 17.54 13.28
CA ALA A 50 11.38 16.91 13.70
C ALA A 50 11.95 16.02 12.59
N LYS A 51 11.10 15.26 11.88
CA LYS A 51 11.44 14.43 10.73
C LYS A 51 11.99 15.24 9.55
N ALA A 52 11.39 16.39 9.24
CA ALA A 52 11.89 17.32 8.23
C ALA A 52 13.25 17.92 8.61
N ARG A 53 13.50 18.15 9.91
CA ARG A 53 14.79 18.63 10.44
C ARG A 53 15.88 17.54 10.45
N SER A 54 15.48 16.27 10.55
CA SER A 54 16.37 15.10 10.50
C SER A 54 16.94 14.78 9.12
N LYS A 55 16.54 15.51 8.06
CA LYS A 55 17.02 15.37 6.66
C LYS A 55 18.54 15.42 6.45
N LYS A 56 19.33 15.71 7.47
CA LYS A 56 20.80 15.66 7.43
C LYS A 56 21.39 14.26 7.63
N GLU A 57 20.60 13.32 8.12
CA GLU A 57 20.98 11.91 8.25
C GLU A 57 20.33 11.16 7.09
N GLY A 58 21.12 10.57 6.18
CA GLY A 58 20.66 10.00 4.89
C GLY A 58 19.71 8.79 4.97
N HIS A 59 19.11 8.53 6.13
CA HIS A 59 18.22 7.42 6.46
C HIS A 59 17.25 7.88 7.56
N TYR A 60 15.94 7.67 7.34
CA TYR A 60 14.86 8.22 8.16
C TYR A 60 14.34 7.27 9.25
N GLY A 61 15.05 6.19 9.57
CA GLY A 61 14.52 5.08 10.36
C GLY A 61 15.24 4.82 11.67
N VAL A 62 16.21 3.92 11.62
CA VAL A 62 16.90 3.35 12.78
C VAL A 62 17.94 4.30 13.39
N LYS A 63 18.23 4.11 14.69
CA LYS A 63 19.31 4.83 15.37
C LYS A 63 20.66 4.62 14.66
N HIS A 64 21.57 5.59 14.82
CA HIS A 64 22.91 5.54 14.23
C HIS A 64 23.64 4.22 14.53
N GLY A 65 24.27 3.64 13.51
CA GLY A 65 25.05 2.40 13.62
C GLY A 65 24.24 1.11 13.45
N VAL A 66 22.97 1.22 13.05
CA VAL A 66 22.13 0.08 12.64
C VAL A 66 21.94 0.12 11.14
N ASP A 67 22.24 -0.98 10.45
CA ASP A 67 21.85 -1.16 9.05
C ASP A 67 20.39 -1.61 8.96
N SER A 68 19.52 -0.74 8.41
CA SER A 68 18.11 -1.05 8.25
C SER A 68 17.85 -2.22 7.31
N ASN A 69 18.79 -2.61 6.44
CA ASN A 69 18.61 -3.70 5.48
C ASN A 69 18.98 -5.08 6.06
N LYS A 70 19.43 -5.15 7.32
CA LYS A 70 19.84 -6.40 7.98
C LYS A 70 18.97 -6.67 9.19
N LEU A 71 18.26 -7.80 9.19
CA LEU A 71 17.30 -8.11 10.26
C LEU A 71 17.99 -8.39 11.60
N GLU A 72 19.22 -8.90 11.59
CA GLU A 72 20.03 -9.12 12.79
C GLU A 72 20.45 -7.83 13.50
N GLU A 73 20.40 -6.68 12.80
CA GLU A 73 20.69 -5.35 13.36
C GLU A 73 19.40 -4.54 13.61
N SER A 74 18.44 -4.62 12.69
CA SER A 74 17.21 -3.80 12.68
C SER A 74 16.01 -4.48 13.35
N GLY A 75 16.03 -5.81 13.48
CA GLY A 75 14.98 -6.61 14.09
C GLY A 75 13.72 -6.78 13.23
N TRP A 76 12.89 -7.75 13.62
CA TRP A 76 11.57 -7.97 13.01
C TRP A 76 10.53 -8.37 14.06
N ALA A 77 9.32 -7.82 13.96
CA ALA A 77 8.21 -8.21 14.82
C ALA A 77 6.91 -8.47 14.06
N VAL A 78 6.13 -9.41 14.58
CA VAL A 78 4.71 -9.59 14.22
C VAL A 78 3.83 -8.98 15.30
N VAL A 79 2.79 -8.23 14.89
CA VAL A 79 1.84 -7.56 15.76
C VAL A 79 0.44 -8.10 15.50
N PHE A 80 -0.15 -8.75 16.50
CA PHE A 80 -1.53 -9.21 16.49
C PHE A 80 -2.42 -8.26 17.30
N PRO A 81 -3.74 -8.19 17.00
CA PRO A 81 -4.68 -7.49 17.86
C PRO A 81 -4.82 -8.19 19.22
N ALA A 82 -5.01 -7.41 20.28
CA ALA A 82 -5.37 -7.91 21.59
C ALA A 82 -6.85 -8.30 21.58
N VAL A 83 -7.11 -9.60 21.49
CA VAL A 83 -8.46 -10.20 21.43
C VAL A 83 -8.90 -10.75 22.78
N LYS A 84 -10.20 -10.74 23.07
CA LYS A 84 -10.76 -11.15 24.37
C LYS A 84 -11.70 -12.34 24.29
N ASP A 85 -12.53 -12.43 23.26
CA ASP A 85 -13.44 -13.54 23.04
C ASP A 85 -12.70 -14.79 22.55
N ASP A 86 -13.28 -15.96 22.82
CA ASP A 86 -12.62 -17.24 22.57
C ASP A 86 -12.61 -17.64 21.09
N GLU A 87 -13.50 -17.07 20.28
CA GLU A 87 -13.49 -17.26 18.83
C GLU A 87 -12.32 -16.52 18.18
N ALA A 88 -12.16 -15.23 18.47
CA ALA A 88 -11.06 -14.44 17.96
C ALA A 88 -9.70 -14.96 18.46
N LYS A 89 -9.62 -15.47 19.70
CA LYS A 89 -8.40 -16.17 20.19
C LYS A 89 -8.08 -17.42 19.40
N ARG A 90 -9.09 -18.26 19.09
CA ARG A 90 -8.90 -19.47 18.27
C ARG A 90 -8.46 -19.10 16.86
N ARG A 91 -9.14 -18.16 16.21
CA ARG A 91 -8.74 -17.67 14.88
C ARG A 91 -7.31 -17.11 14.87
N GLN A 92 -6.94 -16.30 15.87
CA GLN A 92 -5.58 -15.77 15.98
C GLN A 92 -4.53 -16.89 16.17
N ALA A 93 -4.86 -17.93 16.94
CA ALA A 93 -3.97 -19.08 17.11
C ALA A 93 -3.79 -19.85 15.79
N GLU A 94 -4.86 -20.08 15.04
CA GLU A 94 -4.83 -20.71 13.72
C GLU A 94 -4.02 -19.88 12.70
N ILE A 95 -4.18 -18.55 12.70
CA ILE A 95 -3.35 -17.66 11.86
C ILE A 95 -1.89 -17.75 12.25
N ARG A 96 -1.57 -17.72 13.54
CA ARG A 96 -0.19 -17.84 14.02
C ARG A 96 0.43 -19.18 13.64
N GLU A 97 -0.35 -20.26 13.69
CA GLU A 97 0.08 -21.59 13.23
C GLU A 97 0.32 -21.61 11.71
N ALA A 98 -0.60 -21.04 10.91
CA ALA A 98 -0.44 -20.90 9.46
C ALA A 98 0.81 -20.09 9.08
N LEU A 99 1.14 -19.06 9.86
CA LEU A 99 2.33 -18.22 9.67
C LEU A 99 3.61 -18.82 10.26
N ALA A 100 3.55 -19.94 10.99
CA ALA A 100 4.69 -20.49 11.73
C ALA A 100 5.98 -20.66 10.88
N PRO A 101 5.93 -21.12 9.61
CA PRO A 101 7.14 -21.20 8.77
C PRO A 101 7.84 -19.85 8.60
N LEU A 102 7.08 -18.79 8.32
CA LEU A 102 7.61 -17.44 8.16
C LEU A 102 8.14 -16.88 9.49
N LEU A 103 7.40 -17.07 10.57
CA LEU A 103 7.81 -16.63 11.91
C LEU A 103 9.12 -17.30 12.34
N GLN A 104 9.30 -18.59 12.04
CA GLN A 104 10.54 -19.31 12.31
C GLN A 104 11.72 -18.77 11.48
N LEU A 105 11.52 -18.51 10.18
CA LEU A 105 12.54 -17.91 9.33
C LEU A 105 12.96 -16.52 9.85
N ARG A 106 12.01 -15.65 10.17
CA ARG A 106 12.28 -14.31 10.71
C ARG A 106 12.98 -14.37 12.06
N LYS A 107 12.64 -15.33 12.92
CA LYS A 107 13.34 -15.56 14.18
C LYS A 107 14.81 -15.97 13.96
N GLN A 108 15.09 -16.79 12.95
CA GLN A 108 16.48 -17.17 12.62
C GLN A 108 17.28 -15.98 12.07
N GLN A 109 16.67 -15.14 11.24
CA GLN A 109 17.32 -13.97 10.63
C GLN A 109 17.52 -12.82 11.64
N ALA A 110 16.51 -12.49 12.45
CA ALA A 110 16.56 -11.36 13.38
C ALA A 110 17.18 -11.71 14.75
N GLY A 111 17.31 -13.00 15.09
CA GLY A 111 17.89 -13.46 16.34
C GLY A 111 17.22 -12.87 17.58
N GLU A 112 18.02 -12.26 18.46
CA GLU A 112 17.56 -11.64 19.71
C GLU A 112 16.65 -10.41 19.49
N LEU A 113 16.58 -9.88 18.27
CA LEU A 113 15.71 -8.76 17.89
C LEU A 113 14.38 -9.22 17.27
N TYR A 114 14.06 -10.51 17.34
CA TYR A 114 12.73 -11.02 16.97
C TYR A 114 11.70 -10.82 18.10
N ARG A 115 10.49 -10.35 17.77
CA ARG A 115 9.40 -10.17 18.74
C ARG A 115 8.06 -10.65 18.20
N GLU A 116 7.21 -11.17 19.10
CA GLU A 116 5.79 -11.45 18.82
C GLU A 116 4.93 -10.66 19.81
N TYR A 117 4.15 -9.71 19.30
CA TYR A 117 3.25 -8.89 20.09
C TYR A 117 1.82 -9.43 19.97
N ALA A 118 1.40 -10.21 20.96
CA ALA A 118 0.07 -10.81 21.05
C ALA A 118 -0.50 -10.72 22.47
N GLY A 119 -1.80 -11.03 22.63
CA GLY A 119 -2.46 -11.02 23.93
C GLY A 119 -2.34 -9.66 24.63
N ALA A 120 -1.78 -9.63 25.85
CA ALA A 120 -1.61 -8.40 26.61
C ALA A 120 -0.67 -7.37 25.93
N ASN A 121 0.25 -7.84 25.10
CA ASN A 121 1.22 -7.03 24.36
C ASN A 121 0.79 -6.74 22.91
N GLY A 122 -0.32 -7.33 22.45
CA GLY A 122 -0.90 -7.03 21.15
C GLY A 122 -1.50 -5.63 21.09
N TYR A 123 -1.81 -5.17 19.88
CA TYR A 123 -2.45 -3.87 19.68
C TYR A 123 -3.87 -3.88 20.26
N ARG A 124 -4.18 -2.98 21.19
CA ARG A 124 -5.53 -2.89 21.76
C ARG A 124 -6.40 -1.98 20.89
N PRO A 125 -7.58 -2.43 20.43
CA PRO A 125 -8.47 -1.60 19.65
C PRO A 125 -8.75 -0.24 20.33
N GLY A 126 -8.52 0.83 19.58
CA GLY A 126 -8.70 2.22 20.05
C GLY A 126 -7.45 2.87 20.65
N ASP A 127 -6.33 2.16 20.80
CA ASP A 127 -5.07 2.77 21.24
C ASP A 127 -4.46 3.64 20.13
N SER A 128 -3.90 4.80 20.51
CA SER A 128 -3.07 5.58 19.58
C SER A 128 -1.70 4.93 19.38
N LYS A 129 -0.96 5.34 18.34
CA LYS A 129 0.47 4.98 18.17
C LYS A 129 1.25 5.16 19.47
N GLN A 130 1.13 6.33 20.11
CA GLN A 130 1.91 6.67 21.29
C GLN A 130 1.60 5.74 22.45
N LYS A 131 0.31 5.43 22.67
CA LYS A 131 -0.11 4.53 23.75
C LYS A 131 0.38 3.10 23.51
N PHE A 132 0.25 2.60 22.28
CA PHE A 132 0.72 1.28 21.91
C PHE A 132 2.25 1.15 22.07
N LEU A 133 3.02 2.08 21.50
CA LEU A 133 4.48 2.04 21.56
C LEU A 133 5.02 2.27 22.99
N ALA A 134 4.39 3.15 23.77
CA ALA A 134 4.77 3.37 25.18
C ALA A 134 4.56 2.11 26.03
N GLN A 135 3.50 1.32 25.75
CA GLN A 135 3.28 0.03 26.41
C GLN A 135 4.45 -0.95 26.13
N LEU A 136 5.08 -0.85 24.96
CA LEU A 136 6.25 -1.63 24.58
C LEU A 136 7.58 -1.04 25.07
N GLY A 137 7.54 0.06 25.83
CA GLY A 137 8.72 0.71 26.41
C GLY A 137 9.42 1.71 25.49
N VAL A 138 8.80 2.08 24.36
CA VAL A 138 9.37 3.08 23.44
C VAL A 138 9.33 4.47 24.07
N GLY A 139 10.49 5.10 24.16
CA GLY A 139 10.65 6.52 24.52
C GLY A 139 10.71 7.44 23.30
N PRO A 140 10.80 8.75 23.50
CA PRO A 140 10.99 9.70 22.41
C PRO A 140 12.36 9.51 21.74
N GLY A 141 12.42 9.57 20.40
CA GLY A 141 13.68 9.48 19.65
C GLY A 141 13.59 8.62 18.40
N PRO A 142 14.74 8.34 17.75
CA PRO A 142 14.83 7.40 16.62
C PRO A 142 14.51 5.97 17.08
N VAL A 143 14.23 5.08 16.13
CA VAL A 143 13.90 3.69 16.44
C VAL A 143 15.10 2.99 17.08
N ASP A 144 14.87 2.36 18.24
CA ASP A 144 15.80 1.42 18.87
C ASP A 144 15.29 -0.02 18.73
N PRO A 145 15.89 -0.83 17.83
CA PRO A 145 15.53 -2.23 17.62
C PRO A 145 15.55 -3.11 18.88
N ASN A 146 16.33 -2.73 19.90
CA ASN A 146 16.42 -3.49 21.15
C ASN A 146 15.15 -3.36 22.01
N VAL A 147 14.39 -2.28 21.81
CA VAL A 147 13.11 -2.02 22.49
C VAL A 147 11.96 -2.53 21.62
N VAL A 148 11.82 -1.96 20.42
CA VAL A 148 10.85 -2.39 19.40
C VAL A 148 11.59 -2.52 18.06
N PRO A 149 11.52 -3.68 17.40
CA PRO A 149 12.13 -3.88 16.08
C PRO A 149 11.68 -2.89 15.02
N TYR A 150 12.55 -2.61 14.05
CA TYR A 150 12.28 -1.66 12.96
C TYR A 150 11.20 -2.15 11.99
N TYR A 151 11.23 -3.43 11.63
CA TYR A 151 10.20 -4.03 10.77
C TYR A 151 9.04 -4.55 11.60
N LEU A 152 7.83 -4.07 11.30
CA LEU A 152 6.60 -4.46 11.99
C LEU A 152 5.60 -5.01 10.98
N MET A 153 5.24 -6.29 11.10
CA MET A 153 4.16 -6.92 10.33
C MET A 153 2.88 -6.94 11.16
N LEU A 154 1.89 -6.14 10.77
CA LEU A 154 0.56 -6.16 11.34
C LEU A 154 -0.22 -7.36 10.80
N VAL A 155 -0.83 -8.17 11.66
CA VAL A 155 -1.69 -9.29 11.25
C VAL A 155 -3.09 -9.03 11.77
N GLY A 156 -4.01 -8.72 10.85
CA GLY A 156 -5.40 -8.42 11.16
C GLY A 156 -5.98 -7.32 10.29
N SER A 157 -7.31 -7.25 10.32
CA SER A 157 -8.07 -6.32 9.51
C SER A 157 -7.86 -4.86 9.91
N PRO A 158 -8.15 -3.89 9.03
CA PRO A 158 -8.15 -2.49 9.41
C PRO A 158 -9.28 -2.13 10.39
N THR A 159 -10.19 -3.06 10.70
CA THR A 159 -11.12 -2.94 11.84
C THR A 159 -10.41 -3.26 13.16
N GLU A 160 -9.56 -4.29 13.18
CA GLU A 160 -8.83 -4.72 14.38
C GLU A 160 -7.61 -3.84 14.67
N ILE A 161 -6.85 -3.47 13.63
CA ILE A 161 -5.71 -2.55 13.70
C ILE A 161 -5.92 -1.46 12.65
N PRO A 162 -6.40 -0.25 13.01
CA PRO A 162 -6.78 0.78 12.03
C PRO A 162 -5.66 1.29 11.12
N PHE A 163 -6.02 1.68 9.89
CA PHE A 163 -5.07 2.26 8.93
C PHE A 163 -4.33 3.50 9.46
N HIS A 164 -5.02 4.40 10.18
CA HIS A 164 -4.37 5.59 10.73
C HIS A 164 -3.26 5.24 11.74
N VAL A 165 -3.41 4.16 12.50
CA VAL A 165 -2.36 3.67 13.41
C VAL A 165 -1.19 3.15 12.60
N GLN A 166 -1.44 2.35 11.56
CA GLN A 166 -0.39 1.89 10.64
C GLN A 166 0.38 3.07 10.04
N TYR A 167 -0.31 4.07 9.47
CA TYR A 167 0.32 5.24 8.86
C TYR A 167 1.18 6.03 9.86
N GLN A 168 0.70 6.20 11.09
CA GLN A 168 1.46 6.89 12.13
C GLN A 168 2.72 6.10 12.54
N ILE A 169 2.62 4.78 12.67
CA ILE A 169 3.76 3.91 13.02
C ILE A 169 4.79 3.93 11.87
N ASP A 170 4.33 3.87 10.63
CA ASP A 170 5.15 3.90 9.40
C ASP A 170 5.89 5.23 9.19
N VAL A 171 5.61 6.25 10.00
CA VAL A 171 6.44 7.46 10.06
C VAL A 171 7.87 7.13 10.53
N GLN A 172 8.06 6.12 11.38
CA GLN A 172 9.36 5.81 11.98
C GLN A 172 9.79 4.36 11.77
N TYR A 173 8.86 3.43 11.59
CA TYR A 173 9.09 2.01 11.40
C TYR A 173 8.80 1.61 9.94
N ALA A 174 9.24 0.42 9.53
CA ALA A 174 8.83 -0.18 8.26
C ALA A 174 7.64 -1.12 8.50
N VAL A 175 6.44 -0.70 8.09
CA VAL A 175 5.20 -1.40 8.46
C VAL A 175 4.55 -2.11 7.28
N GLY A 176 4.37 -3.43 7.40
CA GLY A 176 3.56 -4.25 6.49
C GLY A 176 2.25 -4.70 7.16
N ARG A 177 1.29 -5.20 6.37
CA ARG A 177 0.05 -5.80 6.86
C ARG A 177 -0.26 -7.11 6.14
N LEU A 178 -0.77 -8.09 6.89
CA LEU A 178 -1.45 -9.27 6.38
C LEU A 178 -2.90 -9.30 6.87
N ASP A 179 -3.83 -9.25 5.92
CA ASP A 179 -5.27 -9.29 6.14
C ASP A 179 -5.89 -10.14 5.04
N PHE A 180 -6.01 -11.44 5.30
CA PHE A 180 -6.62 -12.41 4.39
C PHE A 180 -7.91 -12.96 5.01
N ASP A 181 -8.83 -13.40 4.16
CA ASP A 181 -10.14 -13.89 4.59
C ASP A 181 -10.02 -15.26 5.28
N THR A 182 -9.14 -16.12 4.77
CA THR A 182 -9.01 -17.53 5.17
C THR A 182 -7.66 -17.86 5.79
N ILE A 183 -7.63 -18.88 6.66
CA ILE A 183 -6.39 -19.40 7.27
C ILE A 183 -5.42 -19.94 6.21
N GLU A 184 -5.94 -20.55 5.15
CA GLU A 184 -5.15 -21.12 4.06
C GLU A 184 -4.37 -20.05 3.28
N GLU A 185 -4.93 -18.86 3.10
CA GLU A 185 -4.23 -17.73 2.46
C GLU A 185 -3.03 -17.25 3.29
N TYR A 186 -3.14 -17.20 4.62
CA TYR A 186 -1.99 -16.92 5.49
C TYR A 186 -0.90 -17.99 5.34
N ALA A 187 -1.28 -19.27 5.28
CA ALA A 187 -0.33 -20.37 5.09
C ALA A 187 0.35 -20.30 3.71
N ASN A 188 -0.42 -19.97 2.66
CA ASN A 188 0.09 -19.80 1.30
C ASN A 188 1.07 -18.63 1.21
N TYR A 189 0.75 -17.49 1.84
CA TYR A 189 1.67 -16.36 1.92
C TYR A 189 2.97 -16.73 2.64
N ALA A 190 2.88 -17.35 3.82
CA ALA A 190 4.06 -17.75 4.59
C ALA A 190 4.95 -18.72 3.81
N ARG A 191 4.35 -19.73 3.16
CA ARG A 191 5.06 -20.69 2.31
C ARG A 191 5.75 -19.99 1.14
N ALA A 192 5.05 -19.11 0.42
CA ALA A 192 5.59 -18.41 -0.73
C ALA A 192 6.80 -17.52 -0.36
N VAL A 193 6.71 -16.77 0.75
CA VAL A 193 7.83 -15.94 1.23
C VAL A 193 9.02 -16.80 1.64
N VAL A 194 8.79 -17.87 2.42
CA VAL A 194 9.87 -18.77 2.86
C VAL A 194 10.54 -19.45 1.68
N GLU A 195 9.77 -19.93 0.71
CA GLU A 195 10.28 -20.56 -0.51
C GLU A 195 11.15 -19.59 -1.31
N ALA A 196 10.64 -18.37 -1.56
CA ALA A 196 11.35 -17.34 -2.31
C ALA A 196 12.66 -16.91 -1.64
N GLU A 197 12.71 -16.80 -0.31
CA GLU A 197 13.92 -16.41 0.41
C GLU A 197 14.91 -17.56 0.63
N THR A 198 14.43 -18.80 0.72
CA THR A 198 15.28 -19.97 0.96
C THR A 198 15.92 -20.49 -0.31
N TYR A 199 15.16 -20.55 -1.39
CA TYR A 199 15.58 -21.16 -2.66
C TYR A 199 15.79 -20.15 -3.79
N GLY A 200 15.45 -18.88 -3.53
CA GLY A 200 15.45 -17.82 -4.53
C GLY A 200 14.11 -17.69 -5.25
N ILE A 201 13.91 -16.54 -5.87
CA ILE A 201 12.70 -16.24 -6.63
C ILE A 201 12.76 -16.98 -7.98
N ALA A 202 11.76 -17.80 -8.29
CA ALA A 202 11.63 -18.53 -9.56
C ALA A 202 11.21 -17.67 -10.77
N HIS A 203 11.26 -16.34 -10.63
CA HIS A 203 10.91 -15.39 -11.68
C HIS A 203 12.11 -15.04 -12.55
N PRO A 204 11.88 -14.69 -13.83
CA PRO A 204 12.89 -13.95 -14.58
C PRO A 204 13.23 -12.67 -13.83
N ARG A 205 14.50 -12.27 -13.88
CA ARG A 205 14.99 -10.97 -13.37
C ARG A 205 14.48 -9.85 -14.27
N THR A 206 13.17 -9.60 -14.20
CA THR A 206 12.45 -8.64 -15.01
C THR A 206 11.80 -7.60 -14.12
N LEU A 207 11.97 -6.34 -14.50
CA LEU A 207 11.21 -5.21 -13.97
C LEU A 207 10.06 -4.90 -14.92
N GLY A 208 8.82 -5.05 -14.46
CA GLY A 208 7.63 -4.67 -15.21
C GLY A 208 7.22 -3.24 -14.86
N PHE A 209 7.04 -2.41 -15.89
CA PHE A 209 6.52 -1.05 -15.76
C PHE A 209 5.25 -0.92 -16.59
N VAL A 210 4.12 -0.72 -15.93
CA VAL A 210 2.82 -0.46 -16.56
C VAL A 210 2.47 0.99 -16.35
N ALA A 211 2.18 1.70 -17.44
CA ALA A 211 1.73 3.08 -17.37
C ALA A 211 0.54 3.29 -18.29
N VAL A 212 -0.62 3.40 -17.67
CA VAL A 212 -1.85 3.76 -18.36
C VAL A 212 -1.81 5.26 -18.66
N ALA A 213 -2.23 5.65 -19.87
CA ALA A 213 -2.34 7.03 -20.31
C ALA A 213 -3.61 7.16 -21.16
N ASN A 214 -4.78 7.21 -20.50
CA ASN A 214 -6.04 7.26 -21.21
C ASN A 214 -6.17 8.58 -22.00
N PRO A 215 -6.82 8.56 -23.18
CA PRO A 215 -7.09 9.78 -23.95
C PRO A 215 -7.82 10.83 -23.11
N ASP A 216 -7.49 12.11 -23.29
CA ASP A 216 -8.13 13.22 -22.59
C ASP A 216 -8.10 13.19 -21.05
N ASP A 217 -7.26 12.34 -20.46
CA ASP A 217 -7.07 12.25 -19.02
C ASP A 217 -5.69 12.76 -18.59
N ALA A 218 -5.65 13.93 -17.96
CA ALA A 218 -4.39 14.58 -17.59
C ALA A 218 -3.63 13.82 -16.48
N ALA A 219 -4.33 13.16 -15.56
CA ALA A 219 -3.70 12.48 -14.42
C ALA A 219 -2.86 11.28 -14.87
N THR A 220 -3.43 10.38 -15.66
CA THR A 220 -2.74 9.20 -16.19
C THR A 220 -1.62 9.60 -17.16
N GLN A 221 -1.83 10.61 -18.01
CA GLN A 221 -0.79 11.15 -18.89
C GLN A 221 0.41 11.71 -18.11
N LEU A 222 0.15 12.45 -17.02
CA LEU A 222 1.20 12.95 -16.13
C LEU A 222 1.94 11.80 -15.42
N SER A 223 1.24 10.83 -14.84
CA SER A 223 1.88 9.65 -14.24
C SER A 223 2.75 8.89 -15.25
N ARG A 224 2.28 8.71 -16.48
CA ARG A 224 3.06 8.08 -17.55
C ARG A 224 4.34 8.84 -17.88
N GLN A 225 4.27 10.16 -18.02
CA GLN A 225 5.40 10.98 -18.49
C GLN A 225 6.37 11.40 -17.39
N GLN A 226 5.86 11.66 -16.18
CA GLN A 226 6.61 12.29 -15.09
C GLN A 226 6.93 11.31 -13.94
N LEU A 227 6.32 10.13 -13.91
CA LEU A 227 6.59 9.10 -12.91
C LEU A 227 7.15 7.82 -13.54
N VAL A 228 6.36 7.10 -14.35
CA VAL A 228 6.71 5.72 -14.73
C VAL A 228 7.87 5.65 -15.73
N ALA A 229 7.85 6.44 -16.80
CA ALA A 229 8.98 6.42 -17.75
C ALA A 229 10.30 6.90 -17.13
N PRO A 230 10.35 8.04 -16.41
CA PRO A 230 11.56 8.46 -15.72
C PRO A 230 12.06 7.40 -14.73
N LEU A 231 11.14 6.73 -14.01
CA LEU A 231 11.49 5.63 -13.10
C LEU A 231 12.09 4.44 -13.85
N ALA A 232 11.50 4.03 -14.98
CA ALA A 232 12.01 2.92 -15.77
C ALA A 232 13.39 3.24 -16.39
N ASP A 233 13.60 4.47 -16.87
CA ASP A 233 14.90 4.93 -17.39
C ASP A 233 15.95 5.00 -16.28
N MET A 234 15.57 5.51 -15.10
CA MET A 234 16.43 5.49 -13.93
C MET A 234 16.81 4.06 -13.52
N ALA A 235 15.83 3.14 -13.47
CA ALA A 235 16.06 1.74 -13.14
C ALA A 235 17.00 1.04 -14.14
N ALA A 236 16.97 1.43 -15.42
CA ALA A 236 17.88 0.90 -16.44
C ALA A 236 19.34 1.33 -16.21
N SER A 237 19.55 2.42 -15.48
CA SER A 237 20.87 2.94 -15.14
C SER A 237 21.47 2.35 -13.85
N TRP A 238 20.68 1.58 -13.08
CA TRP A 238 21.14 1.01 -11.81
C TRP A 238 22.17 -0.10 -12.04
N PRO A 239 23.37 -0.03 -11.41
CA PRO A 239 24.37 -1.09 -11.49
C PRO A 239 23.83 -2.48 -11.09
N GLU A 240 22.91 -2.52 -10.12
CA GLU A 240 22.28 -3.72 -9.59
C GLU A 240 21.28 -4.36 -10.58
N ALA A 241 20.75 -3.57 -11.50
CA ALA A 241 19.80 -4.00 -12.52
C ALA A 241 20.45 -4.33 -13.87
N LYS A 242 21.79 -4.33 -13.97
CA LYS A 242 22.51 -4.55 -15.24
C LYS A 242 22.16 -5.86 -15.97
N ASP A 243 21.85 -6.90 -15.20
CA ASP A 243 21.49 -8.23 -15.71
C ASP A 243 19.96 -8.46 -15.70
N TRP A 244 19.18 -7.42 -15.44
CA TRP A 244 17.72 -7.45 -15.43
C TRP A 244 17.17 -6.96 -16.76
N THR A 245 16.07 -7.57 -17.20
CA THR A 245 15.30 -7.07 -18.34
C THR A 245 14.22 -6.11 -17.86
N GLN A 246 13.76 -5.24 -18.75
CA GLN A 246 12.58 -4.40 -18.49
C GLN A 246 11.46 -4.76 -19.45
N SER A 247 10.26 -4.93 -18.90
CA SER A 247 9.01 -4.98 -19.67
C SER A 247 8.30 -3.65 -19.47
N ARG A 248 8.01 -2.92 -20.55
CA ARG A 248 7.36 -1.62 -20.51
C ARG A 248 6.04 -1.70 -21.27
N LEU A 249 4.92 -1.74 -20.55
CA LEU A 249 3.56 -1.76 -21.11
C LEU A 249 3.00 -0.35 -20.95
N TYR A 250 3.13 0.45 -22.01
CA TYR A 250 2.73 1.84 -22.04
C TYR A 250 1.62 2.05 -23.05
N ASP A 251 0.79 3.06 -22.78
CA ASP A 251 -0.23 3.50 -23.73
C ASP A 251 -1.06 2.30 -24.19
N GLY A 252 -1.21 2.06 -25.49
CA GLY A 252 -1.96 0.93 -26.06
C GLY A 252 -1.59 -0.46 -25.51
N ASP A 253 -0.35 -0.66 -25.06
CA ASP A 253 0.11 -1.95 -24.51
C ASP A 253 -0.29 -2.15 -23.04
N ALA A 254 -0.75 -1.09 -22.34
CA ALA A 254 -1.25 -1.15 -20.97
C ALA A 254 -2.72 -1.59 -20.89
N SER A 255 -3.17 -2.45 -21.80
CA SER A 255 -4.53 -3.01 -21.79
C SER A 255 -4.71 -4.05 -20.68
N LYS A 256 -5.95 -4.27 -20.26
CA LYS A 256 -6.34 -5.26 -19.24
C LYS A 256 -5.79 -6.63 -19.58
N SER A 257 -5.90 -7.07 -20.83
CA SER A 257 -5.42 -8.39 -21.25
C SER A 257 -3.91 -8.53 -21.11
N ARG A 258 -3.13 -7.52 -21.54
CA ARG A 258 -1.66 -7.54 -21.46
C ARG A 258 -1.15 -7.39 -20.04
N VAL A 259 -1.80 -6.54 -19.24
CA VAL A 259 -1.45 -6.34 -17.83
C VAL A 259 -1.75 -7.60 -17.01
N LEU A 260 -2.84 -8.30 -17.30
CA LEU A 260 -3.19 -9.54 -16.59
C LEU A 260 -2.15 -10.65 -16.77
N GLU A 261 -1.45 -10.70 -17.91
CA GLU A 261 -0.34 -11.65 -18.14
C GLU A 261 0.83 -11.44 -17.15
N LEU A 262 0.95 -10.26 -16.53
CA LEU A 262 1.97 -9.94 -15.54
C LEU A 262 1.60 -10.41 -14.12
N TYR A 263 0.37 -10.86 -13.89
CA TYR A 263 -0.10 -11.35 -12.59
C TYR A 263 -0.37 -12.85 -12.64
N GLY A 264 0.67 -13.67 -12.43
CA GLY A 264 0.54 -15.13 -12.39
C GLY A 264 0.67 -15.83 -13.74
N GLY A 265 0.97 -15.11 -14.82
CA GLY A 265 1.26 -15.65 -16.15
C GLY A 265 2.76 -15.86 -16.42
N GLU A 266 3.12 -16.37 -17.60
CA GLU A 266 4.51 -16.57 -18.02
C GLU A 266 5.33 -15.27 -18.07
N ALA A 267 4.65 -14.14 -18.24
CA ALA A 267 5.27 -12.81 -18.29
C ALA A 267 5.44 -12.15 -16.90
N THR A 268 5.13 -12.86 -15.81
CA THR A 268 5.17 -12.31 -14.45
C THR A 268 6.59 -11.84 -14.08
N PRO A 269 6.79 -10.52 -13.84
CA PRO A 269 8.08 -9.98 -13.46
C PRO A 269 8.37 -10.21 -11.98
N ALA A 270 9.65 -10.14 -11.58
CA ALA A 270 10.01 -10.18 -10.17
C ALA A 270 9.56 -8.90 -9.42
N LEU A 271 9.56 -7.75 -10.10
CA LEU A 271 9.00 -6.50 -9.59
C LEU A 271 8.08 -5.89 -10.64
N LEU A 272 6.85 -5.58 -10.25
CA LEU A 272 5.87 -4.90 -11.07
C LEU A 272 5.56 -3.52 -10.49
N PHE A 273 5.70 -2.47 -11.28
CA PHE A 273 5.24 -1.13 -10.94
C PHE A 273 4.12 -0.73 -11.89
N THR A 274 2.92 -0.48 -11.37
CA THR A 274 1.78 0.00 -12.13
C THR A 274 1.43 1.42 -11.75
N ALA A 275 1.00 2.24 -12.71
CA ALA A 275 0.36 3.52 -12.45
C ALA A 275 -0.90 3.67 -13.32
N SER A 276 -2.02 3.92 -12.65
CA SER A 276 -3.33 4.07 -13.28
C SER A 276 -4.30 4.83 -12.36
N HIS A 277 -5.54 4.96 -12.79
CA HIS A 277 -6.62 5.25 -11.84
C HIS A 277 -6.97 4.01 -11.04
N GLY A 278 -7.21 4.21 -9.74
CA GLY A 278 -7.91 3.24 -8.92
C GLY A 278 -9.41 3.51 -8.94
N LEU A 279 -10.22 2.46 -8.97
CA LEU A 279 -11.67 2.58 -8.94
C LEU A 279 -12.19 2.74 -7.51
N GLY A 280 -13.05 3.72 -7.31
CA GLY A 280 -13.86 3.87 -6.11
C GLY A 280 -15.31 3.48 -6.39
N PHE A 281 -15.98 2.93 -5.38
CA PHE A 281 -17.39 2.58 -5.44
C PHE A 281 -18.11 3.27 -4.27
N PRO A 282 -19.36 3.70 -4.45
CA PRO A 282 -20.10 4.36 -3.40
C PRO A 282 -20.36 3.41 -2.22
N LYS A 283 -20.46 3.98 -1.02
CA LYS A 283 -20.85 3.25 0.18
C LYS A 283 -22.15 2.48 -0.07
N GLY A 284 -22.14 1.18 0.20
CA GLY A 284 -23.29 0.29 0.04
C GLY A 284 -23.41 -0.35 -1.35
N ASP A 285 -22.53 -0.01 -2.29
CA ASP A 285 -22.43 -0.73 -3.56
C ASP A 285 -21.93 -2.17 -3.31
N PRO A 286 -22.61 -3.20 -3.86
CA PRO A 286 -22.19 -4.59 -3.67
C PRO A 286 -20.78 -4.88 -4.22
N LEU A 287 -20.29 -4.10 -5.18
CA LEU A 287 -18.96 -4.25 -5.75
C LEU A 287 -17.88 -3.50 -4.97
N GLN A 288 -18.23 -2.73 -3.94
CA GLN A 288 -17.26 -1.93 -3.19
C GLN A 288 -16.16 -2.79 -2.55
N ARG A 289 -16.53 -3.85 -1.82
CA ARG A 289 -15.54 -4.74 -1.20
C ARG A 289 -14.67 -5.49 -2.22
N PRO A 290 -15.24 -6.18 -3.23
CA PRO A 290 -14.43 -6.98 -4.14
C PRO A 290 -13.61 -6.15 -5.15
N HIS A 291 -14.04 -4.94 -5.52
CA HIS A 291 -13.44 -4.20 -6.64
C HIS A 291 -12.88 -2.81 -6.31
N GLN A 292 -13.12 -2.23 -5.13
CA GLN A 292 -12.53 -0.94 -4.81
C GLN A 292 -11.01 -1.03 -4.71
N GLY A 293 -10.30 -0.14 -5.41
CA GLY A 293 -8.86 -0.21 -5.61
C GLY A 293 -8.43 -0.91 -6.90
N ALA A 294 -9.37 -1.45 -7.68
CA ALA A 294 -9.10 -2.03 -9.01
C ALA A 294 -8.43 -1.01 -9.94
N LEU A 295 -7.53 -1.49 -10.80
CA LEU A 295 -6.80 -0.66 -11.76
C LEU A 295 -7.67 -0.44 -12.99
N LEU A 296 -7.92 0.81 -13.39
CA LEU A 296 -8.48 1.14 -14.70
C LEU A 296 -7.39 1.09 -15.77
N LEU A 297 -7.61 0.39 -16.88
CA LEU A 297 -6.58 0.13 -17.89
C LEU A 297 -6.79 0.96 -19.16
N GLN A 298 -5.87 0.82 -20.11
CA GLN A 298 -5.89 1.59 -21.36
C GLN A 298 -7.16 1.36 -22.20
N ASP A 299 -7.85 0.24 -22.01
CA ASP A 299 -9.10 -0.10 -22.72
C ASP A 299 -10.19 0.97 -22.51
N TRP A 300 -10.14 1.72 -21.40
CA TRP A 300 -11.03 2.86 -21.20
C TRP A 300 -10.70 3.99 -22.20
N PRO A 301 -11.66 4.45 -23.01
CA PRO A 301 -11.41 5.43 -24.07
C PRO A 301 -11.22 6.86 -23.55
N GLY A 302 -11.19 7.04 -22.22
CA GLY A 302 -11.02 8.33 -21.58
C GLY A 302 -12.33 9.08 -21.31
N PRO A 303 -12.28 10.14 -20.49
CA PRO A 303 -13.47 10.78 -19.93
C PRO A 303 -14.32 11.48 -20.99
N LYS A 304 -13.72 12.04 -22.05
CA LYS A 304 -14.48 12.75 -23.10
C LYS A 304 -15.30 11.80 -23.97
N GLN A 305 -14.73 10.66 -24.36
CA GLN A 305 -15.43 9.69 -25.19
C GLN A 305 -16.38 8.82 -24.35
N TRP A 306 -15.97 8.43 -23.15
CA TRP A 306 -16.79 7.61 -22.26
C TRP A 306 -17.97 8.40 -21.69
N GLY A 307 -17.76 9.66 -21.32
CA GLY A 307 -18.73 10.46 -20.57
C GLY A 307 -18.96 9.92 -19.16
N ASN A 308 -20.05 10.38 -18.53
CA ASN A 308 -20.41 10.02 -17.16
C ASN A 308 -21.33 8.80 -17.14
N GLN A 309 -20.77 7.62 -17.46
CA GLN A 309 -21.47 6.35 -17.38
C GLN A 309 -20.64 5.33 -16.56
N PRO A 310 -21.29 4.31 -15.96
CA PRO A 310 -20.60 3.30 -15.18
C PRO A 310 -19.42 2.67 -15.95
N ILE A 311 -18.32 2.41 -15.27
CA ILE A 311 -17.14 1.76 -15.86
C ILE A 311 -17.42 0.25 -16.05
N GLY A 312 -17.25 -0.26 -17.27
CA GLY A 312 -17.45 -1.66 -17.60
C GLY A 312 -16.36 -2.59 -17.02
N ARG A 313 -16.72 -3.83 -16.66
CA ARG A 313 -15.79 -4.84 -16.11
C ARG A 313 -14.63 -5.19 -17.04
N ASP A 314 -14.82 -5.05 -18.34
CA ASP A 314 -13.81 -5.26 -19.37
C ASP A 314 -12.71 -4.20 -19.36
N LEU A 315 -12.93 -3.06 -18.70
CA LEU A 315 -12.01 -1.91 -18.70
C LEU A 315 -11.05 -1.86 -17.51
N TYR A 316 -11.28 -2.68 -16.48
CA TYR A 316 -10.50 -2.65 -15.25
C TYR A 316 -10.12 -4.04 -14.73
N LEU A 317 -8.99 -4.12 -14.04
CA LEU A 317 -8.43 -5.31 -13.42
C LEU A 317 -8.65 -5.25 -11.90
N SER A 318 -9.28 -6.28 -11.37
CA SER A 318 -9.55 -6.50 -9.94
C SER A 318 -8.96 -7.84 -9.49
N GLY A 319 -8.98 -8.10 -8.17
CA GLY A 319 -8.56 -9.39 -7.61
C GLY A 319 -9.29 -10.59 -8.22
N GLU A 320 -10.58 -10.43 -8.60
CA GLU A 320 -11.36 -11.48 -9.24
C GLU A 320 -10.83 -11.90 -10.63
N ASP A 321 -10.09 -11.02 -11.30
CA ASP A 321 -9.51 -11.32 -12.60
C ASP A 321 -8.24 -12.19 -12.45
N LEU A 322 -7.65 -12.23 -11.25
CA LEU A 322 -6.48 -13.04 -10.97
C LEU A 322 -6.85 -14.53 -10.94
N ARG A 323 -6.04 -15.35 -11.60
CA ARG A 323 -6.28 -16.78 -11.66
C ARG A 323 -6.10 -17.41 -10.28
N SER A 324 -7.05 -18.23 -9.85
CA SER A 324 -6.95 -19.00 -8.61
C SER A 324 -5.81 -20.04 -8.62
N ASP A 325 -5.34 -20.42 -9.82
CA ASP A 325 -4.19 -21.30 -10.04
C ASP A 325 -2.91 -20.54 -10.39
N ALA A 326 -2.88 -19.21 -10.23
CA ALA A 326 -1.66 -18.43 -10.37
C ALA A 326 -0.60 -18.97 -9.40
N THR A 327 0.41 -19.64 -9.94
CA THR A 327 1.45 -20.31 -9.15
C THR A 327 2.48 -19.34 -8.62
N ILE A 328 2.66 -18.19 -9.28
CA ILE A 328 3.66 -17.18 -8.91
C ILE A 328 3.17 -15.78 -9.30
N LEU A 329 2.65 -15.01 -8.34
CA LEU A 329 2.42 -13.56 -8.49
C LEU A 329 3.76 -12.81 -8.47
N PRO A 330 3.85 -11.55 -8.96
CA PRO A 330 5.08 -10.77 -8.82
C PRO A 330 5.59 -10.80 -7.39
N ALA A 331 6.89 -10.99 -7.20
CA ALA A 331 7.45 -11.01 -5.85
C ALA A 331 7.20 -9.69 -5.10
N ILE A 332 7.18 -8.57 -5.84
CA ILE A 332 6.72 -7.27 -5.37
C ILE A 332 5.85 -6.61 -6.45
N ALA A 333 4.63 -6.23 -6.09
CA ALA A 333 3.78 -5.36 -6.91
C ALA A 333 3.57 -4.01 -6.21
N PHE A 334 3.96 -2.93 -6.89
CA PHE A 334 3.70 -1.56 -6.48
C PHE A 334 2.57 -0.99 -7.34
N ASN A 335 1.40 -0.77 -6.75
CA ASN A 335 0.24 -0.27 -7.45
C ASN A 335 0.00 1.22 -7.12
N PHE A 336 0.43 2.11 -8.00
CA PHE A 336 0.14 3.55 -7.88
C PHE A 336 -1.29 3.81 -8.38
N ALA A 337 -2.26 3.55 -7.50
CA ALA A 337 -3.70 3.72 -7.78
C ALA A 337 -4.48 4.01 -6.49
N CYS A 338 -5.53 4.83 -6.61
CA CYS A 338 -6.39 5.19 -5.47
C CYS A 338 -7.06 3.96 -4.87
N TYR A 339 -7.14 3.91 -3.54
CA TYR A 339 -7.67 2.76 -2.78
C TYR A 339 -6.95 1.42 -3.00
N GLY A 340 -5.81 1.37 -3.72
CA GLY A 340 -5.09 0.12 -3.99
C GLY A 340 -4.53 -0.60 -2.75
N GLY A 341 -4.39 0.11 -1.61
CA GLY A 341 -4.04 -0.50 -0.32
C GLY A 341 -5.23 -0.82 0.59
N GLY A 342 -6.45 -0.49 0.15
CA GLY A 342 -7.68 -0.59 0.94
C GLY A 342 -8.39 0.73 1.16
N THR A 343 -9.54 0.64 1.82
CA THR A 343 -10.46 1.76 2.04
C THR A 343 -10.72 1.95 3.53
N PRO A 344 -10.52 3.16 4.09
CA PRO A 344 -10.96 3.48 5.44
C PRO A 344 -12.49 3.66 5.50
N GLU A 345 -13.09 3.51 6.68
CA GLU A 345 -14.53 3.77 6.85
C GLU A 345 -14.91 5.22 6.52
N PHE A 346 -14.05 6.17 6.90
CA PHE A 346 -14.27 7.59 6.75
C PHE A 346 -13.30 8.20 5.73
N ASP A 347 -13.79 9.19 4.99
CA ASP A 347 -12.94 9.98 4.11
C ASP A 347 -11.96 10.83 4.93
N GLU A 348 -10.70 10.40 5.00
CA GLU A 348 -9.63 11.11 5.69
C GLU A 348 -9.02 12.23 4.82
N PHE A 349 -9.27 12.26 3.50
CA PHE A 349 -8.78 13.28 2.57
C PHE A 349 -9.73 14.49 2.52
N SER A 350 -11.03 14.25 2.29
CA SER A 350 -12.06 15.29 2.26
C SER A 350 -12.35 15.90 3.64
N LYS A 351 -11.93 15.25 4.73
CA LYS A 351 -11.97 15.83 6.07
C LYS A 351 -11.20 17.15 6.12
N GLN A 352 -10.03 17.20 5.47
CA GLN A 352 -9.22 18.41 5.37
C GLN A 352 -9.82 19.40 4.37
N ALA A 353 -10.42 18.90 3.28
CA ALA A 353 -10.90 19.75 2.20
C ALA A 353 -12.27 20.41 2.39
N PHE A 354 -13.19 19.70 3.03
CA PHE A 354 -14.61 20.08 3.09
C PHE A 354 -15.19 20.06 4.51
N LYS A 355 -14.35 19.82 5.54
CA LYS A 355 -14.72 19.84 6.97
C LYS A 355 -15.87 18.91 7.37
N LYS A 356 -16.18 17.89 6.56
CA LYS A 356 -17.18 16.85 6.86
C LYS A 356 -16.53 15.47 6.78
N ARG A 357 -16.52 14.76 7.91
CA ARG A 357 -16.13 13.35 7.96
C ARG A 357 -17.31 12.50 7.49
N LYS A 358 -17.34 12.17 6.20
CA LYS A 358 -18.37 11.31 5.61
C LYS A 358 -17.87 9.87 5.61
N ALA A 359 -18.75 8.93 5.98
CA ALA A 359 -18.47 7.51 5.79
C ALA A 359 -18.49 7.19 4.28
N ILE A 360 -17.41 6.57 3.80
CA ILE A 360 -17.24 6.14 2.41
C ILE A 360 -17.33 4.62 2.26
N ALA A 361 -17.31 3.87 3.36
CA ALA A 361 -17.57 2.43 3.39
C ALA A 361 -18.44 2.06 4.61
N GLU A 362 -18.97 0.83 4.64
CA GLU A 362 -19.66 0.30 5.85
C GLU A 362 -18.70 -0.01 6.99
N GLY A 363 -17.43 -0.22 6.68
CA GLY A 363 -16.32 -0.41 7.59
C GLY A 363 -15.02 -0.39 6.79
N PRO A 364 -13.86 -0.29 7.45
CA PRO A 364 -12.60 -0.30 6.72
C PRO A 364 -12.28 -1.71 6.20
N PHE A 365 -11.61 -1.81 5.06
CA PHE A 365 -11.19 -3.09 4.47
C PHE A 365 -9.92 -2.92 3.60
N THR A 366 -9.15 -3.99 3.42
CA THR A 366 -8.02 -4.05 2.47
C THR A 366 -8.51 -4.27 1.04
N SER A 367 -7.77 -3.77 0.06
CA SER A 367 -8.06 -4.01 -1.36
C SER A 367 -7.86 -5.48 -1.70
N GLY A 368 -8.66 -6.02 -2.62
CA GLY A 368 -8.55 -7.40 -3.09
C GLY A 368 -7.54 -7.62 -4.22
N LEU A 369 -6.89 -6.55 -4.73
CA LEU A 369 -5.87 -6.62 -5.78
C LEU A 369 -4.45 -6.55 -5.25
#